data_AF-O97358-F1
#
_entry.id   AF-O97358-F1
#
_cell.length_a   1.000
_cell.length_b   1.000
_cell.length_c   1.000
_cell.angle_alpha   90.00
_cell.angle_beta   90.00
_cell.angle_gamma   90.00
#
_symmetry.space_group_name_H-M   'P 1'
#
loop_
_entity.id
_entity.type
_entity.pdbx_description
1 polymer ?
#
loop_
_entity_poly.entity_id
_entity_poly.type
_entity_poly.pdbx_seq_one_letter_code
_entity_poly.pdbx_strand_id
1 'polypeptide(L)'
;RKFFWPNMVIDVRNYIRLCDICKTTKYPTQNLNPPMGSQAMSERPFQKLYVDFIGPFPRTKKGNIGILIVLDHYSKFTFLTPVKKFSSKVVIEYLAETLFPCFGTPETLLSDNGTQFKSHDFAM
;
A
#
# COMPACT_ATOMS: atom_id res chain seq x y z
N ARG A 1 -12.15 -21.04 46.45
CA ARG A 1 -11.58 -22.14 45.63
C ARG A 1 -12.35 -23.40 45.98
N LYS A 2 -13.11 -23.99 45.03
CA LYS A 2 -14.03 -25.12 45.32
C LYS A 2 -13.60 -26.45 44.68
N PHE A 3 -12.64 -26.45 43.74
CA PHE A 3 -12.20 -27.64 43.02
C PHE A 3 -10.69 -27.59 42.76
N PHE A 4 -10.06 -28.77 42.73
CA PHE A 4 -8.66 -28.99 42.35
C PHE A 4 -8.52 -30.40 41.77
N TRP A 5 -7.75 -30.52 40.70
CA TRP A 5 -7.31 -31.81 40.18
C TRP A 5 -5.90 -31.66 39.57
N PRO A 6 -5.12 -32.76 39.47
CA PRO A 6 -3.84 -32.74 38.79
C PRO A 6 -3.99 -32.21 37.36
N ASN A 7 -3.11 -31.31 36.93
CA ASN A 7 -3.11 -30.69 35.59
C ASN A 7 -4.28 -29.73 35.26
N MET A 8 -5.08 -29.28 36.23
CA MET A 8 -6.18 -28.31 36.01
C MET A 8 -5.80 -27.08 35.15
N VAL A 9 -4.59 -26.53 35.32
CA VAL A 9 -4.11 -25.38 34.54
C VAL A 9 -3.95 -25.74 33.05
N ILE A 10 -3.50 -26.96 32.75
CA ILE A 10 -3.31 -27.46 31.38
C ILE A 10 -4.67 -27.62 30.71
N ASP A 11 -5.65 -28.20 31.41
CA ASP A 11 -6.99 -28.43 30.87
C ASP A 11 -7.71 -27.12 30.55
N VAL A 12 -7.66 -26.15 31.47
CA VAL A 12 -8.23 -24.82 31.24
C VAL A 12 -7.55 -24.13 30.05
N ARG A 13 -6.21 -24.24 29.94
CA ARG A 13 -5.47 -23.68 28.80
C ARG A 13 -5.89 -24.34 27.48
N ASN A 14 -6.07 -25.67 27.46
CA ASN A 14 -6.48 -26.40 26.27
C ASN A 14 -7.92 -26.04 25.86
N TYR A 15 -8.83 -25.91 26.83
CA TYR A 15 -10.19 -25.45 26.58
C TYR A 15 -10.22 -24.06 25.94
N ILE A 16 -9.48 -23.10 26.52
CA ILE A 16 -9.39 -21.73 25.97
C ILE A 16 -8.76 -21.73 24.58
N ARG A 17 -7.73 -22.57 24.34
CA ARG A 17 -7.10 -22.72 23.02
C ARG A 17 -8.04 -23.29 21.97
N LEU A 18 -9.00 -24.13 22.34
CA LEU A 18 -9.95 -24.75 21.41
C LEU A 18 -11.20 -23.90 21.19
N CYS A 19 -11.53 -22.98 22.11
CA CYS A 19 -12.70 -22.12 22.04
C CYS A 19 -12.62 -21.09 20.90
N ASP A 20 -13.50 -21.20 19.90
CA ASP A 20 -13.50 -20.33 18.71
C ASP A 20 -13.89 -18.88 19.02
N ILE A 21 -14.78 -18.66 19.99
CA ILE A 21 -15.12 -17.32 20.48
C ILE A 21 -13.87 -16.64 21.06
N CYS A 22 -13.07 -17.39 21.84
CA CYS A 22 -11.84 -16.87 22.43
C CYS A 22 -10.78 -16.58 21.36
N LYS A 23 -10.63 -17.44 20.35
CA LYS A 23 -9.67 -17.25 19.24
C LYS A 23 -9.99 -16.02 18.39
N THR A 24 -11.27 -15.80 18.08
CA THR A 24 -11.72 -14.72 17.19
C THR A 24 -11.78 -13.36 17.89
N THR A 25 -12.09 -13.36 19.20
CA THR A 25 -12.31 -12.11 19.94
C THR A 25 -11.04 -11.58 20.61
N LYS A 26 -10.11 -12.46 21.01
CA LYS A 26 -8.88 -12.00 21.69
C LYS A 26 -7.87 -11.46 20.69
N TYR A 27 -7.30 -10.31 21.02
CA TYR A 27 -6.15 -9.78 20.29
C TYR A 27 -4.93 -10.72 20.46
N PRO A 28 -4.15 -10.96 19.39
CA PRO A 28 -2.90 -11.69 19.51
C PRO A 28 -1.90 -10.89 20.35
N THR A 29 -1.35 -11.51 21.39
CA THR A 29 -0.31 -10.93 22.25
C THR A 29 1.11 -11.20 21.74
N GLN A 30 1.24 -12.02 20.70
CA GLN A 30 2.51 -12.31 20.04
C GLN A 30 2.65 -11.41 18.81
N ASN A 31 3.87 -10.92 18.59
CA ASN A 31 4.19 -10.19 17.37
C ASN A 31 4.27 -11.20 16.22
N LEU A 32 3.17 -11.35 15.49
CA LEU A 32 3.06 -12.23 14.32
C LEU A 32 3.50 -11.54 13.04
N ASN A 33 3.98 -10.29 13.12
CA ASN A 33 4.41 -9.57 11.95
C ASN A 33 5.61 -10.31 11.34
N PRO A 34 5.54 -10.70 10.05
CA PRO A 34 6.71 -11.24 9.37
C PRO A 34 7.83 -10.19 9.38
N PRO A 35 9.10 -10.60 9.33
CA PRO A 35 10.19 -9.66 9.14
C PRO A 35 9.89 -8.82 7.90
N MET A 36 10.03 -7.50 8.03
CA MET A 36 9.81 -6.57 6.94
C MET A 36 10.73 -6.98 5.78
N GLY A 37 10.13 -7.36 4.65
CA GLY A 37 10.90 -7.84 3.50
C GLY A 37 11.86 -6.78 3.00
N SER A 38 13.01 -7.21 2.46
CA SER A 38 13.93 -6.33 1.74
C SER A 38 13.41 -6.09 0.33
N GLN A 39 13.10 -4.83 -0.02
CA GLN A 39 12.86 -4.47 -1.42
C GLN A 39 14.20 -4.34 -2.16
N ALA A 40 14.26 -4.84 -3.39
CA ALA A 40 15.43 -4.65 -4.25
C ALA A 40 15.70 -3.14 -4.43
N MET A 41 16.93 -2.71 -4.11
CA MET A 41 17.37 -1.35 -4.38
C MET A 41 17.43 -1.10 -5.88
N SER A 42 17.15 0.14 -6.28
CA SER A 42 17.40 0.58 -7.65
C SER A 42 18.87 0.94 -7.79
N GLU A 43 19.43 0.70 -8.97
CA GLU A 43 20.84 0.95 -9.30
C GLU A 43 21.03 2.27 -10.05
N ARG A 44 19.97 2.79 -10.67
CA ARG A 44 20.01 4.03 -11.45
C ARG A 44 18.72 4.86 -11.29
N PRO A 45 18.78 6.19 -11.50
CA PRO A 45 17.58 7.02 -11.55
C PRO A 45 16.58 6.48 -12.56
N PHE A 46 15.30 6.62 -12.25
CA PHE A 46 14.19 6.30 -13.14
C PHE A 46 14.04 4.80 -13.46
N GLN A 47 14.78 3.92 -12.78
CA GLN A 47 14.63 2.47 -12.94
C GLN A 47 13.32 1.96 -12.32
N LYS A 48 12.99 2.44 -11.12
CA LYS A 48 11.77 2.07 -10.39
C LYS A 48 11.07 3.34 -9.93
N LEU A 49 9.81 3.47 -10.30
CA LEU A 49 8.97 4.58 -9.88
C LEU A 49 7.86 4.08 -8.96
N TYR A 50 7.51 4.87 -7.96
CA TYR A 50 6.29 4.69 -7.16
C TYR A 50 5.25 5.70 -7.59
N VAL A 51 4.00 5.27 -7.75
CA VAL A 51 2.88 6.14 -8.09
C VAL A 51 1.82 6.07 -7.01
N ASP A 52 1.35 7.22 -6.57
CA ASP A 52 0.30 7.32 -5.57
C ASP A 52 -0.54 8.59 -5.78
N PHE A 53 -1.70 8.64 -5.13
CA PHE A 53 -2.52 9.83 -5.03
C PHE A 53 -2.61 10.28 -3.59
N ILE A 54 -2.53 11.60 -3.40
CA ILE A 54 -2.82 12.22 -2.10
C ILE A 54 -4.06 13.11 -2.20
N GLY A 55 -4.96 12.94 -1.22
CA GLY A 55 -6.23 13.66 -1.10
C GLY A 55 -7.35 12.76 -0.55
N PRO A 56 -8.63 13.16 -0.70
CA PRO A 56 -9.10 14.41 -1.32
C PRO A 56 -8.81 15.66 -0.46
N PHE A 57 -8.43 16.75 -1.12
CA PHE A 57 -8.26 18.08 -0.53
C PHE A 57 -9.47 18.98 -0.84
N PRO A 58 -9.62 20.11 -0.13
CA PRO A 58 -10.57 21.15 -0.52
C PRO A 58 -10.37 21.56 -1.98
N ARG A 59 -11.47 21.63 -2.73
CA ARG A 59 -11.43 21.92 -4.16
C ARG A 59 -10.85 23.31 -4.40
N THR A 60 -9.79 23.39 -5.20
CA THR A 60 -9.18 24.66 -5.59
C THR A 60 -10.06 25.42 -6.60
N LYS A 61 -9.78 26.71 -6.83
CA LYS A 61 -10.44 27.51 -7.89
C LYS A 61 -10.32 26.89 -9.29
N LYS A 62 -9.24 26.14 -9.56
CA LYS A 62 -9.01 25.43 -10.83
C LYS A 62 -9.71 24.07 -10.88
N GLY A 63 -10.41 23.67 -9.82
CA GLY A 63 -11.17 22.43 -9.73
C GLY A 63 -10.38 21.21 -9.27
N ASN A 64 -9.10 21.36 -8.92
CA ASN A 64 -8.26 20.26 -8.43
C ASN A 64 -8.68 19.83 -7.02
N ILE A 65 -8.67 18.52 -6.78
CA ILE A 65 -9.10 17.87 -5.53
C ILE A 65 -8.01 16.97 -4.93
N GLY A 66 -6.88 16.79 -5.61
CA GLY A 66 -5.83 15.88 -5.20
C GLY A 66 -4.53 16.16 -5.93
N ILE A 67 -3.50 15.38 -5.61
CA ILE A 67 -2.20 15.43 -6.27
C ILE A 67 -1.81 13.99 -6.67
N LEU A 68 -1.40 13.80 -7.91
CA LEU A 68 -0.71 12.62 -8.39
C LEU A 68 0.77 12.75 -8.04
N ILE A 69 1.30 11.73 -7.37
CA ILE A 69 2.70 11.64 -6.95
C ILE A 69 3.37 10.56 -7.80
N VAL A 70 4.51 10.89 -8.41
CA VAL A 70 5.41 9.91 -8.99
C VAL A 70 6.79 10.10 -8.36
N LEU A 71 7.26 9.12 -7.60
CA LEU A 71 8.52 9.15 -6.87
C LEU A 71 9.53 8.22 -7.53
N ASP A 72 10.71 8.74 -7.87
CA ASP A 72 11.83 7.90 -8.25
C ASP A 72 12.45 7.21 -7.04
N HIS A 73 12.54 5.89 -7.08
CA HIS A 73 13.07 5.10 -5.98
C HIS A 73 14.53 5.42 -5.66
N TYR A 74 15.34 5.67 -6.70
CA TYR A 74 16.78 5.86 -6.55
C TYR A 74 17.11 7.27 -6.06
N SER A 75 16.80 8.29 -6.86
CA SER A 75 17.17 9.68 -6.58
C SER A 75 16.29 10.35 -5.53
N LYS A 76 15.15 9.74 -5.19
CA LYS A 76 14.06 10.34 -4.39
C LYS A 76 13.43 11.58 -5.03
N PHE A 77 13.72 11.84 -6.31
CA PHE A 77 13.08 12.92 -7.05
C PHE A 77 11.58 12.64 -7.17
N THR A 78 10.76 13.64 -6.83
CA THR A 78 9.30 13.49 -6.77
C THR A 78 8.63 14.44 -7.74
N PHE A 79 7.83 13.88 -8.64
CA PHE A 79 6.94 14.61 -9.52
C PHE A 79 5.57 14.74 -8.88
N LEU A 80 5.03 15.97 -8.85
CA LEU A 80 3.76 16.29 -8.23
C LEU A 80 2.87 17.02 -9.24
N THR A 81 1.71 16.44 -9.55
CA THR A 81 0.76 17.02 -10.50
C THR A 81 -0.61 17.15 -9.86
N PRO A 82 -1.22 18.35 -9.81
CA PRO A 82 -2.55 18.51 -9.25
C PRO A 82 -3.61 17.89 -10.18
N VAL A 83 -4.56 17.15 -9.60
CA VAL A 83 -5.57 16.41 -10.36
C VAL A 83 -6.99 16.81 -9.96
N LYS A 84 -7.90 16.78 -10.94
CA LYS A 84 -9.34 17.05 -10.74
C LYS A 84 -10.14 15.80 -10.39
N LYS A 85 -9.57 14.61 -10.66
CA LYS A 85 -10.16 13.29 -10.44
C LYS A 85 -9.07 12.27 -10.14
N PHE A 86 -9.36 11.30 -9.27
CA PHE A 86 -8.53 10.13 -9.01
C PHE A 86 -8.96 9.02 -9.97
N SER A 87 -8.27 8.86 -11.09
CA SER A 87 -8.65 7.88 -12.11
C SER A 87 -7.43 7.39 -12.88
N SER A 88 -7.48 6.15 -13.36
CA SER A 88 -6.41 5.54 -14.17
C SER A 88 -6.04 6.38 -15.38
N LYS A 89 -7.04 6.92 -16.08
CA LYS A 89 -6.83 7.77 -17.26
C LYS A 89 -5.91 8.96 -16.98
N VAL A 90 -6.11 9.64 -15.85
CA VAL A 90 -5.27 10.78 -15.45
C VAL A 90 -3.82 10.34 -15.19
N VAL A 91 -3.61 9.16 -14.62
CA VAL A 91 -2.27 8.60 -14.40
C VAL A 91 -1.60 8.26 -15.72
N ILE A 92 -2.31 7.56 -16.60
CA ILE A 92 -1.82 7.11 -17.90
C ILE A 92 -1.45 8.31 -18.77
N GLU A 93 -2.34 9.31 -18.88
CA GLU A 93 -2.08 10.56 -19.61
C GLU A 93 -0.82 11.25 -19.07
N TYR A 94 -0.70 11.39 -17.74
CA TYR A 94 0.47 12.04 -17.15
C TYR A 94 1.78 11.27 -17.43
N LEU A 95 1.77 9.94 -17.26
CA LEU A 95 2.95 9.11 -17.48
C LEU A 95 3.35 9.08 -18.96
N ALA A 96 2.40 8.84 -19.86
CA ALA A 96 2.66 8.66 -21.28
C ALA A 96 2.96 9.98 -22.01
N GLU A 97 2.27 11.07 -21.66
CA GLU A 97 2.39 12.33 -22.40
C GLU A 97 3.40 13.30 -21.78
N THR A 98 3.66 13.19 -20.47
CA THR A 98 4.56 14.12 -19.76
C THR A 98 5.85 13.46 -19.29
N LEU A 99 5.74 12.35 -18.56
CA LEU A 99 6.89 11.79 -17.84
C LEU A 99 7.81 10.98 -18.77
N PHE A 100 7.26 9.99 -19.47
CA PHE A 100 8.06 9.06 -20.28
C PHE A 100 8.76 9.70 -21.48
N PRO A 101 8.19 10.71 -22.18
CA PRO A 101 8.90 11.40 -23.24
C PRO A 101 10.14 12.14 -22.75
N CYS A 102 10.18 12.56 -21.49
CA CYS A 102 11.30 13.33 -20.92
C CYS A 102 12.41 12.44 -20.36
N PHE A 103 12.06 11.31 -19.74
CA PHE A 103 13.00 10.50 -18.95
C PHE A 103 13.14 9.03 -19.44
N GLY A 104 12.35 8.63 -20.44
CA GLY A 104 12.23 7.25 -20.90
C GLY A 104 11.17 6.47 -20.12
N THR A 105 11.14 5.15 -20.31
CA THR A 105 10.20 4.25 -19.61
C THR A 105 10.91 3.52 -18.47
N PRO A 106 10.35 3.47 -17.24
CA PRO A 106 10.97 2.76 -16.14
C PRO A 106 10.88 1.24 -16.33
N GLU A 107 11.75 0.49 -15.64
CA GLU A 107 11.68 -0.97 -15.61
C GLU A 107 10.56 -1.46 -14.68
N THR A 108 10.21 -0.69 -13.66
CA THR A 108 9.17 -1.05 -12.70
C THR A 108 8.37 0.18 -12.28
N LEU A 109 7.05 0.07 -12.36
CA LEU A 109 6.11 1.03 -11.79
C LEU A 109 5.37 0.35 -10.64
N LEU A 110 5.53 0.85 -9.42
CA LEU A 110 4.87 0.33 -8.23
C LEU A 110 3.77 1.28 -7.79
N SER A 111 2.57 0.75 -7.55
CA SER A 111 1.45 1.50 -6.98
C SER A 111 0.90 0.79 -5.74
N ASP A 112 0.01 1.46 -5.03
CA ASP A 112 -0.85 0.78 -4.06
C ASP A 112 -1.92 -0.07 -4.78
N ASN A 113 -2.74 -0.74 -3.97
CA ASN A 113 -3.82 -1.60 -4.45
C ASN A 113 -5.13 -0.84 -4.74
N GLY A 114 -5.04 0.48 -4.96
CA GLY A 114 -6.16 1.35 -5.28
C GLY A 114 -6.83 0.99 -6.60
N THR A 115 -8.13 1.22 -6.68
CA THR A 115 -8.95 0.90 -7.87
C THR A 115 -8.44 1.55 -9.16
N GLN A 116 -7.88 2.75 -9.04
CA GLN A 116 -7.29 3.52 -10.12
C GLN A 116 -6.01 2.90 -10.69
N PHE A 117 -5.35 1.99 -9.99
CA PHE A 117 -4.15 1.29 -10.47
C PHE A 117 -4.41 -0.20 -10.77
N LYS A 118 -5.67 -0.65 -10.61
CA LYS A 118 -6.11 -2.03 -10.91
C LYS A 118 -7.00 -2.12 -12.14
N SER A 119 -7.27 -1.01 -12.81
CA SER A 119 -8.10 -1.02 -14.01
C SER A 119 -7.38 -1.74 -15.14
N HIS A 120 -8.16 -2.35 -16.04
CA HIS A 120 -7.64 -2.98 -17.24
C HIS A 120 -6.79 -2.01 -18.06
N ASP A 121 -7.24 -0.76 -18.19
CA ASP A 121 -6.55 0.28 -18.94
C ASP A 121 -5.18 0.65 -18.35
N PHE A 122 -4.95 0.42 -17.05
CA PHE A 122 -3.67 0.66 -16.39
C PHE A 122 -2.74 -0.56 -16.42
N ALA A 123 -3.30 -1.76 -16.54
CA ALA A 123 -2.55 -3.01 -16.57
C ALA A 123 -2.04 -3.40 -17.97
N MET A 124 -2.56 -2.76 -19.02
CA MET A 124 -2.06 -2.84 -20.40
C MET A 124 -0.91 -1.86 -20.63
#